data_AF-A0A2E7JIK1-F1
#
_entry.id   AF-A0A2E7JIK1-F1
#
_cell.length_a   1.000
_cell.length_b   1.000
_cell.length_c   1.000
_cell.angle_alpha   90.00
_cell.angle_beta   90.00
_cell.angle_gamma   90.00
#
_symmetry.space_group_name_H-M   'P 1'
#
loop_
_entity.id
_entity.type
_entity.pdbx_description
1 polymer ?
#
loop_
_entity_poly.entity_id
_entity_poly.type
_entity_poly.pdbx_seq_one_letter_code
_entity_poly.pdbx_strand_id
1 'polypeptide(L)' 'MAKIKEVRCIRTRRNGMWVIVKVLTDQPGLYGIGSASEVNHPGAVVT' A
#
# COMPACT_ATOMS: atom_id res chain seq x y z
N MET A 1 1.37 1.67 22.32
CA MET A 1 0.57 2.11 21.17
C MET A 1 1.39 1.86 19.93
N ALA A 2 0.83 1.19 18.91
CA ALA A 2 1.57 0.91 17.68
C ALA A 2 1.81 2.20 16.88
N LYS A 3 3.01 2.38 16.35
CA LYS A 3 3.38 3.48 15.45
C LYS A 3 3.63 2.94 14.06
N ILE A 4 3.22 3.70 13.04
CA ILE A 4 3.53 3.36 11.65
C ILE A 4 5.04 3.55 11.43
N LYS A 5 5.70 2.50 10.93
CA LYS A 5 7.13 2.49 10.61
C LYS A 5 7.38 2.66 9.12
N GLU A 6 6.51 2.10 8.28
CA GLU A 6 6.70 2.10 6.83
C GLU A 6 5.35 1.93 6.12
N VAL A 7 5.23 2.52 4.94
CA VAL A 7 4.12 2.30 4.01
C VAL A 7 4.71 1.83 2.69
N ARG A 8 4.26 0.68 2.20
CA ARG A 8 4.68 0.12 0.90
C ARG A 8 3.52 0.03 -0.05
N CYS A 9 3.72 0.50 -1.26
CA CYS A 9 2.81 0.26 -2.37
C CYS A 9 3.29 -0.98 -3.13
N ILE A 10 2.39 -1.93 -3.37
CA ILE A 10 2.65 -3.20 -4.07
C ILE A 10 1.80 -3.21 -5.33
N ARG A 11 2.46 -3.08 -6.48
CA ARG A 11 1.82 -3.14 -7.79
C ARG A 11 1.43 -4.59 -8.09
N THR A 12 0.14 -4.89 -8.12
CA THR A 12 -0.34 -6.25 -8.47
C THR A 12 -0.58 -6.44 -9.96
N ARG A 13 -0.60 -5.35 -10.75
CA ARG A 13 -0.74 -5.39 -12.22
C ARG A 13 0.15 -4.37 -12.92
N ARG A 14 0.77 -4.78 -14.02
CA ARG A 14 1.67 -3.93 -14.84
C ARG A 14 1.06 -2.57 -15.21
N ASN A 15 -0.25 -2.54 -15.50
CA ASN A 15 -0.92 -1.36 -16.09
C ASN A 15 -1.63 -0.43 -15.08
N GLY A 16 -1.48 -0.64 -13.77
CA GLY A 16 -1.91 0.36 -12.78
C GLY A 16 -3.41 0.58 -12.64
N MET A 17 -4.16 -0.50 -12.42
CA MET A 17 -5.58 -0.39 -12.06
C MET A 17 -5.79 -0.43 -10.56
N TRP A 18 -4.95 -1.16 -9.84
CA TRP A 18 -5.13 -1.46 -8.43
C TRP A 18 -3.77 -1.66 -7.76
N VAL A 19 -3.61 -1.07 -6.59
CA VAL A 19 -2.40 -1.17 -5.77
C VAL A 19 -2.78 -1.71 -4.40
N ILE A 20 -1.95 -2.62 -3.89
CA ILE A 20 -2.06 -3.07 -2.51
C ILE A 20 -1.15 -2.20 -1.65
N VAL A 21 -1.69 -1.65 -0.56
CA VAL A 21 -0.92 -0.86 0.39
C VAL A 21 -0.65 -1.71 1.61
N LYS A 22 0.62 -1.84 1.99
CA LYS A 22 1.04 -2.52 3.21
C LYS A 22 1.58 -1.50 4.19
N VAL A 23 0.96 -1.42 5.37
CA VAL A 23 1.39 -0.56 6.47
C VAL A 23 2.10 -1.43 7.51
N LEU A 24 3.38 -1.17 7.74
CA LEU A 24 4.17 -1.82 8.78
C LEU A 24 4.16 -0.96 10.03
N THR A 25 4.08 -1.61 11.19
CA THR A 25 4.18 -0.93 12.49
C THR A 25 5.48 -1.30 13.20
N ASP A 26 5.78 -0.58 14.28
CA ASP A 26 6.86 -0.91 15.22
C ASP A 26 6.55 -2.11 16.13
N GLN A 27 5.31 -2.63 16.11
CA GLN A 27 4.92 -3.82 16.85
C GLN A 27 5.12 -5.10 16.01
N PRO A 28 5.92 -6.08 16.46
CA PRO A 28 6.17 -7.31 15.71
C PRO A 28 4.88 -8.05 15.35
N GLY A 29 4.74 -8.41 14.07
CA GLY A 29 3.60 -9.15 13.55
C GLY A 29 2.34 -8.30 13.27
N LEU A 30 2.28 -7.06 13.74
CA LEU A 30 1.15 -6.17 13.45
C LEU A 30 1.42 -5.38 12.17
N TYR A 31 0.62 -5.65 11.14
CA TYR A 31 0.62 -4.90 9.89
C TYR A 31 -0.80 -4.79 9.33
N GLY A 32 -1.04 -3.75 8.53
CA GLY A 32 -2.28 -3.55 7.79
C GLY A 32 -2.10 -3.86 6.31
N ILE A 33 -3.14 -4.40 5.69
CA ILE A 33 -3.26 -4.53 4.23
C ILE A 33 -4.48 -3.74 3.79
N GLY A 34 -4.29 -2.84 2.82
CA GLY A 34 -5.32 -2.05 2.21
C GLY A 34 -5.23 -2.09 0.70
N SER A 35 -6.22 -1.51 0.03
CA SER A 35 -6.28 -1.44 -1.43
C SER A 35 -6.58 -0.03 -1.89
N ALA A 36 -5.89 0.42 -2.93
CA ALA A 36 -6.08 1.71 -3.56
C ALA A 36 -6.35 1.53 -5.06
N SER A 37 -7.43 2.14 -5.54
CA SER A 37 -7.74 2.24 -6.96
C SER A 37 -7.06 3.46 -7.55
N GLU A 38 -6.36 3.28 -8.67
CA GLU A 38 -5.80 4.35 -9.49
C GLU A 38 -6.38 4.30 -10.92
N VAL A 39 -7.49 3.58 -11.12
CA VAL A 39 -8.10 3.35 -12.44
C VAL A 39 -8.43 4.64 -13.20
N ASN A 40 -8.84 5.69 -12.48
CA ASN A 40 -9.20 6.98 -13.07
C ASN A 40 -8.01 7.96 -13.14
N HIS A 41 -6.92 7.67 -12.43
CA HIS A 41 -5.72 8.52 -12.43
C HIS A 41 -4.46 7.64 -12.29
N PRO A 42 -4.04 6.96 -13.37
CA PRO A 42 -2.90 6.05 -13.32
C PRO A 42 -1.63 6.78 -12.85
N GLY A 43 -0.90 6.16 -11.92
CA GLY A 43 0.32 6.73 -11.35
C GLY A 43 0.10 7.66 -10.14
N ALA A 44 -1.15 7.91 -9.73
CA ALA A 44 -1.45 8.61 -8.47
C ALA A 44 -0.82 7.91 -7.25
N VAL A 45 -0.78 6.57 -7.29
CA VAL A 45 -0.18 5.75 -6.26
C VAL A 45 1.19 5.29 -6.76
N VAL A 46 2.24 5.95 -6.28
CA VAL A 46 3.63 5.63 -6.62
C VAL A 46 4.17 4.50 -5.74
N THR A 47 4.94 3.61 -6.36
CA THR A 47 5.63 2.46 -5.74
C THR A 47 7.11 2.69 -5.63
#